data_AF-A0A852VKN2-F1
#
_entry.id   AF-A0A852VKN2-F1
#
_cell.length_a   1.000
_cell.length_b   1.000
_cell.length_c   1.000
_cell.angle_alpha   90.00
_cell.angle_beta   90.00
_cell.angle_gamma   90.00
#
_symmetry.space_group_name_H-M   'P 1'
#
loop_
_entity.id
_entity.type
_entity.pdbx_description
1 polymer ?
#
loop_
_entity_poly.entity_id
_entity_poly.type
_entity_poly.pdbx_seq_one_letter_code
_entity_poly.pdbx_strand_id
1 'polypeptide(L)' 'MTRSITRIVLTILMYAGVVVFLFPYFTGRLTTGILFMIIGAGATVLFGILRCYLTEGDCGRIPHHSRDW' A
#
# COMPACT_ATOMS: atom_id res chain seq x y z
N MET A 1 9.05 -15.52 -0.15
CA MET A 1 9.01 -14.10 -0.59
C MET A 1 9.74 -13.28 0.46
N THR A 2 10.87 -12.64 0.14
CA THR A 2 11.68 -11.90 1.12
C THR A 2 10.90 -10.69 1.64
N ARG A 3 10.99 -10.39 2.94
CA ARG A 3 10.26 -9.28 3.61
C ARG A 3 10.40 -7.92 2.91
N SER A 4 11.53 -7.66 2.26
CA SER A 4 11.75 -6.49 1.38
C SER A 4 10.78 -6.47 0.20
N ILE A 5 10.62 -7.60 -0.49
CA ILE A 5 9.69 -7.77 -1.60
C ILE A 5 8.25 -7.54 -1.11
N THR A 6 7.87 -8.04 0.07
CA THR A 6 6.53 -7.81 0.63
C THR A 6 6.26 -6.33 0.90
N ARG A 7 7.24 -5.60 1.45
CA ARG A 7 7.13 -4.14 1.65
C ARG A 7 6.95 -3.40 0.32
N ILE A 8 7.73 -3.77 -0.70
CA ILE A 8 7.68 -3.17 -2.04
C ILE A 8 6.32 -3.44 -2.69
N VAL A 9 5.88 -4.70 -2.69
CA VAL A 9 4.61 -5.12 -3.27
C VAL A 9 3.42 -4.43 -2.59
N LEU A 10 3.40 -4.34 -1.25
CA LEU A 10 2.36 -3.61 -0.52
C LEU A 10 2.35 -2.11 -0.84
N THR A 11 3.52 -1.52 -1.04
CA THR A 11 3.64 -0.11 -1.44
C THR A 11 3.07 0.08 -2.85
N ILE A 12 3.40 -0.80 -3.79
CA ILE A 12 2.88 -0.75 -5.17
C ILE A 12 1.35 -0.92 -5.18
N LEU A 13 0.81 -1.88 -4.41
CA LEU A 13 -0.63 -2.09 -4.26
C LEU A 13 -1.34 -0.88 -3.66
N MET A 14 -0.71 -0.21 -2.69
CA MET A 14 -1.23 1.03 -2.12
C MET A 14 -1.30 2.13 -3.19
N TYR A 15 -0.23 2.38 -3.95
CA TYR A 15 -0.26 3.35 -5.05
C TYR A 15 -1.27 2.98 -6.14
N ALA A 16 -1.40 1.69 -6.48
CA ALA A 16 -2.40 1.23 -7.43
C ALA A 16 -3.83 1.54 -6.95
N GLY A 17 -4.12 1.36 -5.66
CA GLY A 17 -5.40 1.73 -5.07
C GLY A 17 -5.72 3.24 -5.18
N VAL A 18 -4.71 4.10 -5.05
CA VAL A 18 -4.86 5.55 -5.27
C VAL A 18 -5.19 5.87 -6.73
N VAL A 19 -4.53 5.20 -7.68
CA VAL A 19 -4.83 5.36 -9.12
C VAL A 19 -6.26 4.93 -9.43
N VAL A 20 -6.70 3.81 -8.87
CA VAL A 20 -8.08 3.32 -9.03
C VAL A 20 -9.10 4.28 -8.40
N PHE A 21 -8.75 4.88 -7.26
CA PHE A 21 -9.57 5.92 -6.63
C PHE A 21 -9.72 7.16 -7.52
N LEU A 22 -8.64 7.60 -8.17
CA LEU A 22 -8.66 8.76 -9.08
C LEU A 22 -9.26 8.45 -10.46
N PHE A 23 -9.25 7.21 -10.91
CA PHE A 23 -9.74 6.79 -12.23
C PHE A 23 -11.11 7.38 -12.62
N PRO A 24 -12.16 7.33 -11.78
CA PRO A 24 -13.46 7.88 -12.14
C PRO A 24 -13.50 9.40 -12.28
N TYR A 25 -12.56 10.13 -11.66
CA TYR A 25 -12.44 11.59 -11.85
C TYR A 25 -11.98 11.93 -13.28
N PHE A 26 -11.21 11.05 -13.92
CA PHE A 26 -10.79 11.20 -15.31
C PHE A 26 -11.88 10.77 -16.31
N THR A 27 -12.71 9.78 -15.97
CA THR A 27 -13.73 9.23 -16.88
C THR A 27 -15.08 9.95 -16.84
N GLY A 28 -15.30 10.86 -15.88
CA GLY A 28 -16.49 11.70 -15.79
C GLY A 28 -17.80 10.96 -15.45
N ARG A 29 -17.76 9.66 -15.14
CA ARG A 29 -18.93 8.85 -14.76
C ARG A 29 -19.01 8.69 -13.23
N LEU A 30 -19.73 9.61 -12.59
CA LEU A 30 -19.88 9.66 -11.12
C LEU A 30 -20.55 8.41 -10.52
N THR A 31 -21.58 7.84 -11.17
CA THR A 31 -22.35 6.70 -10.64
C THR A 31 -21.54 5.41 -10.56
N THR A 32 -20.71 5.11 -11.56
CA THR A 32 -19.75 4.00 -11.49
C THR A 32 -18.52 4.36 -10.68
N GLY A 33 -18.19 5.65 -10.59
CA GLY A 33 -17.02 6.14 -9.86
C GLY A 33 -17.07 5.98 -8.35
N ILE A 34 -18.25 5.96 -7.74
CA ILE A 34 -18.41 5.70 -6.30
C ILE A 34 -17.88 4.30 -5.94
N LEU A 35 -18.17 3.28 -6.74
CA LEU A 35 -17.65 1.92 -6.51
C LEU A 35 -16.12 1.88 -6.60
N PHE A 36 -15.55 2.54 -7.62
CA PHE A 36 -14.10 2.64 -7.77
C PHE A 36 -13.44 3.43 -6.62
N MET A 37 -14.09 4.48 -6.11
CA MET A 37 -13.64 5.21 -4.93
C MET A 37 -13.64 4.34 -3.68
N ILE A 38 -14.71 3.58 -3.42
CA ILE A 38 -14.79 2.68 -2.26
C ILE A 38 -13.74 1.57 -2.35
N ILE A 39 -13.58 0.96 -3.53
CA ILE A 39 -12.59 -0.10 -3.73
C ILE A 39 -11.17 0.44 -3.61
N GLY A 40 -10.87 1.61 -4.19
CA GLY A 40 -9.56 2.25 -4.10
C GLY A 40 -9.21 2.68 -2.67
N ALA A 41 -10.15 3.28 -1.94
CA ALA A 41 -9.99 3.65 -0.54
C ALA A 41 -9.84 2.43 0.37
N GLY A 42 -10.66 1.39 0.17
CA GLY A 42 -10.55 0.14 0.92
C GLY A 42 -9.20 -0.55 0.70
N ALA A 43 -8.78 -0.65 -0.57
CA ALA A 43 -7.49 -1.26 -0.94
C ALA A 43 -6.31 -0.51 -0.32
N THR A 44 -6.25 0.82 -0.46
CA THR A 44 -5.16 1.64 0.10
C THR A 44 -5.03 1.49 1.61
N VAL A 45 -6.15 1.53 2.34
CA VAL A 45 -6.18 1.37 3.79
C VAL A 45 -5.78 -0.05 4.21
N LEU A 46 -6.33 -1.09 3.59
CA LEU A 46 -5.99 -2.48 3.88
C LEU A 46 -4.51 -2.77 3.65
N PHE A 47 -3.96 -2.34 2.51
CA PHE A 47 -2.54 -2.56 2.20
C PHE A 47 -1.62 -1.71 3.06
N GLY A 48 -2.04 -0.51 3.46
CA GLY A 48 -1.34 0.32 4.44
C GLY A 48 -1.25 -0.35 5.82
N ILE A 49 -2.37 -0.84 6.35
CA ILE A 49 -2.42 -1.55 7.63
C ILE A 49 -1.62 -2.84 7.57
N LEU A 50 -1.77 -3.62 6.49
CA LEU A 50 -1.04 -4.87 6.30
C LEU A 50 0.48 -4.64 6.21
N ARG A 51 0.91 -3.52 5.59
CA ARG A 51 2.30 -3.08 5.58
C ARG A 51 2.79 -2.80 6.99
N CYS A 52 2.04 -2.05 7.80
CA CYS A 52 2.37 -1.78 9.20
C CYS A 52 2.47 -3.08 10.01
N TYR A 53 1.46 -3.94 9.95
CA TYR A 53 1.43 -5.21 10.70
C TYR A 53 2.61 -6.15 10.36
N LEU A 54 2.95 -6.27 9.07
CA LEU A 54 4.07 -7.10 8.62
C LEU A 54 5.45 -6.49 8.92
N THR A 55 5.53 -5.16 9.09
CA THR A 55 6.78 -4.46 9.43
C THR A 55 7.00 -4.24 10.93
N GLU A 56 5.95 -4.14 11.75
CA GLU A 56 6.06 -4.05 13.21
C GLU A 56 6.64 -5.34 13.82
N GLY A 57 6.35 -6.50 13.23
CA GLY A 57 7.01 -7.76 13.59
C GLY A 57 8.52 -7.82 13.29
N ASP A 58 9.16 -6.74 12.86
CA ASP A 58 10.59 -6.60 12.56
C ASP A 58 11.29 -5.49 13.37
N CYS A 59 10.59 -4.71 14.20
CA CYS A 59 11.23 -3.72 15.07
C CYS A 59 12.15 -4.34 16.15
N GLY A 60 12.12 -5.66 16.32
CA GLY A 60 13.09 -6.42 17.13
C GLY A 60 14.32 -6.91 16.38
N ARG A 61 14.40 -6.70 15.05
CA ARG A 61 15.51 -7.17 14.21
C ARG A 61 16.14 -5.98 13.49
N ILE A 62 16.74 -5.09 14.27
CA ILE A 62 17.72 -4.11 13.78
C ILE A 62 18.89 -4.94 13.20
N PRO A 63 19.14 -4.97 11.88
CA PRO A 63 20.44 -5.43 11.42
C PRO A 63 21.46 -4.43 11.96
N HIS A 64 22.42 -4.91 12.75
CA HIS A 64 23.65 -4.19 13.09
C HIS A 64 24.46 -3.92 11.81
N HIS A 65 23.97 -3.03 10.95
CA HIS A 65 24.64 -2.60 9.73
C HIS A 65 25.02 -1.11 9.81
N SER A 66 25.38 -0.65 11.00
CA SER A 66 25.79 0.72 11.29
C SER A 66 27.09 0.78 12.10
N ARG A 67 28.08 -0.02 11.73
CA ARG A 67 29.47 0.14 12.20
C ARG A 67 30.46 -0.32 11.13
N ASP A 68 30.56 0.42 10.03
CA ASP A 68 31.73 0.42 9.16
C ASP A 68 31.92 1.82 8.56
N TRP A 69 32.10 2.81 9.44
CA TRP A 69 32.84 4.04 9.17
C TRP A 69 33.56 4.49 10.45
#